data_AF-A0A964P0D9-F1
#
_entry.id   AF-A0A964P0D9-F1
#
_cell.length_a   1.000
_cell.length_b   1.000
_cell.length_c   1.000
_cell.angle_alpha   90.00
_cell.angle_beta   90.00
_cell.angle_gamma   90.00
#
_symmetry.space_group_name_H-M   'P 1'
#
loop_
_entity.id
_entity.type
_entity.pdbx_description
1 polymer ?
#
loop_
_entity_poly.entity_id
_entity_poly.type
_entity_poly.pdbx_seq_one_letter_code
_entity_poly.pdbx_strand_id
1 'polypeptide(L)'
;MQLPLPAQITLVRMDGRVFGNRVAYTRGNEIYFPGGMVAGDGPLDFVRALLAHELFHVASRHDRAWRDAMYAIVGFQPVPEVAIPAALLARKITNPDAPRMDSAIRLSVGDRSPVWVVPFMQSKISAIGNEPPLSFLSVMDLLWLEVGRGDAPPTRTVLSDPPVLHETDQVLVGLLEQVWRNTKYIVHAEEILASNFAQMLFVAEPPSPAIHTRMRTVMKEYAARAVMDVLPNIWHGVGVS
;
A
#
# COMPACT_ATOMS: atom_id res chain seq x y z
N MET A 1 1.14 -20.97 -4.72
CA MET A 1 0.88 -19.53 -4.49
C MET A 1 1.98 -18.79 -5.22
N GLN A 2 1.63 -17.80 -6.03
CA GLN A 2 2.59 -17.06 -6.85
C GLN A 2 2.34 -15.57 -6.66
N LEU A 3 3.41 -14.79 -6.66
CA LEU A 3 3.36 -13.33 -6.70
C LEU A 3 3.64 -12.85 -8.14
N PRO A 4 3.00 -11.76 -8.60
CA PRO A 4 3.35 -11.09 -9.84
C PRO A 4 4.70 -10.36 -9.70
N LEU A 5 5.81 -11.09 -9.63
CA LEU A 5 7.12 -10.48 -9.53
C LEU A 5 7.75 -10.27 -10.93
N PRO A 6 8.51 -9.19 -11.12
CA PRO A 6 9.32 -9.02 -12.32
C PRO A 6 10.43 -10.09 -12.37
N ALA A 7 11.00 -10.30 -13.55
CA ALA A 7 12.08 -11.27 -13.74
C ALA A 7 13.34 -10.96 -12.90
N GLN A 8 13.54 -9.70 -12.54
CA GLN A 8 14.67 -9.24 -11.75
C GLN A 8 14.22 -8.26 -10.67
N ILE A 9 14.73 -8.47 -9.46
CA ILE A 9 14.59 -7.59 -8.31
C ILE A 9 16.01 -7.26 -7.83
N THR A 10 16.29 -5.98 -7.61
CA THR A 10 17.61 -5.52 -7.14
C THR A 10 17.53 -5.21 -5.65
N LEU A 11 18.44 -5.80 -4.87
CA LEU A 11 18.61 -5.43 -3.46
C LEU A 11 19.73 -4.38 -3.35
N VAL A 12 19.40 -3.20 -2.83
CA VAL A 12 20.33 -2.08 -2.67
C VAL A 12 20.67 -1.93 -1.19
N ARG A 13 21.95 -1.98 -0.85
CA ARG A 13 22.44 -1.66 0.50
C ARG A 13 22.52 -0.15 0.67
N MET A 14 21.89 0.39 1.71
CA MET A 14 21.99 1.81 2.08
C MET A 14 22.59 2.00 3.49
N ASP A 15 23.08 3.20 3.79
CA ASP A 15 23.70 3.52 5.08
C ASP A 15 22.71 3.87 6.20
N GLY A 16 21.40 3.90 5.89
CA GLY A 16 20.32 4.16 6.84
C GLY A 16 20.18 5.63 7.27
N ARG A 17 20.89 6.58 6.66
CA ARG A 17 20.82 8.00 7.06
C ARG A 17 19.53 8.71 6.67
N VAL A 18 18.82 8.20 5.65
CA VAL A 18 17.61 8.85 5.11
C VAL A 18 16.37 8.52 5.93
N PHE A 19 16.08 7.23 6.13
CA PHE A 19 14.88 6.77 6.85
C PHE A 19 15.19 6.04 8.17
N GLY A 20 16.46 5.90 8.52
CA GLY A 20 16.92 5.19 9.71
C GLY A 20 17.47 3.79 9.40
N ASN A 21 18.21 3.23 10.36
CA ASN A 21 18.84 1.91 10.24
C ASN A 21 17.85 0.74 10.29
N ARG A 22 16.55 1.02 10.43
CA ARG A 22 15.50 0.01 10.60
C ARG A 22 14.36 0.05 9.58
N VAL A 23 14.48 0.88 8.55
CA VAL A 23 13.43 1.09 7.56
C VAL A 23 13.95 0.64 6.22
N ALA A 24 13.25 -0.28 5.56
CA ALA A 24 13.42 -0.55 4.14
C ALA A 24 12.34 0.20 3.35
N TYR A 25 12.54 0.33 2.05
CA TYR A 25 11.52 0.84 1.13
C TYR A 25 11.78 0.31 -0.27
N THR A 26 10.75 0.37 -1.11
CA THR A 26 10.78 -0.11 -2.48
C THR A 26 10.60 1.04 -3.48
N ARG A 27 11.42 1.05 -4.53
CA ARG A 27 11.28 1.97 -5.66
C ARG A 27 11.44 1.20 -6.97
N GLY A 28 10.36 1.12 -7.75
CA GLY A 28 10.39 0.29 -8.96
C GLY A 28 10.51 -1.19 -8.58
N ASN A 29 11.54 -1.86 -9.11
CA ASN A 29 11.88 -3.24 -8.78
C ASN A 29 13.08 -3.34 -7.83
N GLU A 30 13.42 -2.23 -7.17
CA GLU A 30 14.57 -2.11 -6.28
C GLU A 30 14.09 -2.03 -4.83
N ILE A 31 14.69 -2.84 -3.97
CA ILE A 31 14.42 -2.83 -2.53
C ILE A 31 15.66 -2.30 -1.82
N TYR A 32 15.49 -1.22 -1.08
CA TYR A 32 16.55 -0.53 -0.36
C TYR A 32 16.59 -1.01 1.09
N PHE A 33 17.67 -1.68 1.48
CA PHE A 33 17.88 -2.26 2.80
C PHE A 33 18.98 -1.55 3.59
N PRO A 34 18.74 -1.19 4.86
CA PRO A 34 19.78 -0.61 5.71
C PRO A 34 20.90 -1.62 5.98
N GLY A 35 22.14 -1.19 5.78
CA GLY A 35 23.31 -2.05 5.71
C GLY A 35 23.63 -2.81 7.00
N GLY A 36 23.23 -2.30 8.17
CA GLY A 36 23.35 -3.02 9.45
C GLY A 36 22.47 -4.27 9.51
N MET A 37 21.27 -4.24 8.91
CA MET A 37 20.41 -5.43 8.85
C MET A 37 21.01 -6.54 8.00
N VAL A 38 21.64 -6.17 6.88
CA VAL A 38 22.28 -7.11 5.97
C VAL A 38 23.56 -7.69 6.58
N ALA A 39 24.23 -6.93 7.45
CA ALA A 39 25.46 -7.35 8.13
C ALA A 39 25.24 -8.30 9.33
N GLY A 40 23.99 -8.65 9.65
CA GLY A 40 23.66 -9.57 10.74
C GLY A 40 23.31 -8.92 12.08
N ASP A 41 23.14 -7.59 12.12
CA ASP A 41 22.82 -6.88 13.37
C ASP A 41 21.34 -7.01 13.78
N GLY A 42 20.49 -7.58 12.92
CA GLY A 42 19.06 -7.76 13.15
C GLY A 42 18.65 -9.22 13.36
N PRO A 43 17.56 -9.50 14.11
CA PRO A 43 16.98 -10.85 14.16
C PRO A 43 16.59 -11.32 12.76
N LEU A 44 16.99 -12.53 12.37
CA LEU A 44 16.76 -13.08 11.03
C LEU A 44 15.27 -13.07 10.63
N ASP A 45 14.38 -13.36 11.58
CA ASP A 45 12.94 -13.36 11.33
C ASP A 45 12.39 -11.97 11.04
N PHE A 46 12.96 -10.94 11.67
CA PHE A 46 12.62 -9.55 11.36
C PHE A 46 13.09 -9.17 9.96
N VAL A 47 14.30 -9.55 9.56
CA VAL A 47 14.82 -9.32 8.20
C VAL A 47 13.97 -10.04 7.15
N ARG A 48 13.55 -11.27 7.42
CA ARG A 48 12.65 -12.05 6.54
C ARG A 48 11.28 -11.39 6.41
N ALA A 49 10.69 -10.95 7.53
CA ALA A 49 9.40 -10.26 7.53
C ALA A 49 9.49 -8.95 6.75
N LEU A 50 10.56 -8.18 6.94
CA LEU A 50 10.78 -6.94 6.20
C LEU A 50 10.95 -7.20 4.69
N LEU A 51 11.74 -8.21 4.30
CA LEU A 51 11.86 -8.58 2.89
C LEU A 51 10.52 -9.02 2.28
N ALA A 52 9.70 -9.77 3.02
CA ALA A 52 8.38 -10.13 2.55
C ALA A 52 7.49 -8.89 2.35
N HIS A 53 7.54 -7.93 3.27
CA HIS A 53 6.83 -6.64 3.17
C HIS A 53 7.23 -5.91 1.87
N GLU A 54 8.53 -5.75 1.63
CA GLU A 54 9.03 -5.08 0.42
C GLU A 54 8.72 -5.83 -0.88
N LEU A 55 8.74 -7.17 -0.86
CA LEU A 55 8.34 -7.97 -2.02
C LEU A 55 6.86 -7.79 -2.39
N PHE A 56 6.00 -7.47 -1.41
CA PHE A 56 4.62 -7.10 -1.70
C PHE A 56 4.56 -5.81 -2.52
N HIS A 57 5.38 -4.80 -2.18
CA HIS A 57 5.46 -3.53 -2.92
C HIS A 57 5.96 -3.69 -4.36
N VAL A 58 6.88 -4.63 -4.58
CA VAL A 58 7.33 -4.98 -5.94
C VAL A 58 6.19 -5.66 -6.71
N ALA A 59 5.50 -6.61 -6.09
CA ALA A 59 4.40 -7.36 -6.71
C ALA A 59 3.23 -6.45 -7.10
N SER A 60 2.78 -5.60 -6.17
CA SER A 60 1.67 -4.66 -6.36
C SER A 60 1.95 -3.64 -7.47
N ARG A 61 3.22 -3.28 -7.64
CA ARG A 61 3.67 -2.35 -8.69
C ARG A 61 3.78 -3.02 -10.06
N HIS A 62 4.15 -4.29 -10.09
CA HIS A 62 4.31 -5.02 -11.34
C HIS A 62 2.97 -5.38 -11.99
N ASP A 63 1.94 -5.68 -11.19
CA ASP A 63 0.61 -6.01 -11.68
C ASP A 63 -0.49 -5.21 -10.97
N ARG A 64 -1.04 -4.23 -11.70
CA ARG A 64 -2.10 -3.34 -11.20
C ARG A 64 -3.41 -4.08 -10.92
N ALA A 65 -3.77 -5.09 -11.72
CA ALA A 65 -5.01 -5.83 -11.52
C ALA A 65 -4.93 -6.68 -10.25
N TRP A 66 -3.77 -7.30 -10.00
CA TRP A 66 -3.49 -8.01 -8.75
C TRP A 66 -3.49 -7.06 -7.56
N ARG A 67 -2.85 -5.89 -7.67
CA ARG A 67 -2.89 -4.84 -6.64
C ARG A 67 -4.30 -4.44 -6.30
N ASP A 68 -5.12 -4.11 -7.30
CA ASP A 68 -6.49 -3.65 -7.10
C ASP A 68 -7.34 -4.76 -6.44
N ALA A 69 -7.14 -6.03 -6.81
CA ALA A 69 -7.77 -7.17 -6.16
C ALA A 69 -7.32 -7.35 -4.70
N MET A 70 -6.04 -7.12 -4.39
CA MET A 70 -5.53 -7.13 -3.02
C MET A 70 -6.10 -5.95 -2.20
N TYR A 71 -6.13 -4.74 -2.76
CA TYR A 71 -6.66 -3.54 -2.12
C TYR A 71 -8.14 -3.68 -1.76
N ALA A 72 -8.92 -4.32 -2.64
CA ALA A 72 -10.33 -4.61 -2.40
C ALA A 72 -10.57 -5.48 -1.14
N ILE A 73 -9.59 -6.28 -0.70
CA ILE A 73 -9.69 -7.06 0.53
C ILE A 73 -9.97 -6.16 1.73
N VAL A 74 -9.35 -4.97 1.76
CA VAL A 74 -9.41 -3.99 2.85
C VAL A 74 -10.24 -2.75 2.50
N GLY A 75 -11.20 -2.89 1.59
CA GLY A 75 -12.21 -1.87 1.30
C GLY A 75 -11.77 -0.78 0.31
N PHE A 76 -10.53 -0.81 -0.15
CA PHE A 76 -10.03 0.15 -1.14
C PHE A 76 -10.44 -0.24 -2.56
N GLN A 77 -10.78 0.75 -3.38
CA GLN A 77 -11.26 0.60 -4.75
C GLN A 77 -10.50 1.54 -5.68
N PRO A 78 -10.22 1.11 -6.93
CA PRO A 78 -9.54 1.96 -7.90
C PRO A 78 -10.40 3.17 -8.25
N VAL A 79 -9.75 4.33 -8.31
CA VAL A 79 -10.33 5.60 -8.76
C VAL A 79 -9.37 6.29 -9.74
N PRO A 80 -9.82 7.25 -10.55
CA PRO A 80 -8.90 8.11 -11.29
C PRO A 80 -7.93 8.81 -10.35
N GLU A 81 -6.69 9.00 -10.80
CA GLU A 81 -5.68 9.68 -9.99
C GLU A 81 -6.14 11.09 -9.61
N VAL A 82 -6.04 11.42 -8.32
CA VAL A 82 -6.54 12.69 -7.79
C VAL A 82 -5.66 13.85 -8.26
N ALA A 83 -6.28 14.82 -8.92
CA ALA A 83 -5.62 16.09 -9.24
C ALA A 83 -5.54 16.97 -7.98
N ILE A 84 -4.34 17.05 -7.39
CA ILE A 84 -4.12 17.79 -6.14
C ILE A 84 -3.99 19.30 -6.42
N PRO A 85 -4.79 20.17 -5.76
CA PRO A 85 -4.68 21.61 -5.91
C PRO A 85 -3.33 22.14 -5.42
N ALA A 86 -2.87 23.25 -6.02
CA ALA A 86 -1.58 23.85 -5.70
C ALA A 86 -1.40 24.15 -4.20
N ALA A 87 -2.47 24.56 -3.51
CA ALA A 87 -2.47 24.82 -2.08
C ALA A 87 -2.07 23.60 -1.23
N LEU A 88 -2.45 22.39 -1.66
CA LEU A 88 -2.12 21.14 -0.98
C LEU A 88 -0.75 20.60 -1.42
N LEU A 89 -0.36 20.82 -2.69
CA LEU A 89 0.93 20.38 -3.21
C LEU A 89 2.13 20.95 -2.44
N ALA A 90 2.02 22.19 -1.96
CA ALA A 90 3.10 22.88 -1.25
C ALA A 90 3.62 22.13 0.00
N ARG A 91 2.79 21.25 0.59
CA ARG A 91 3.17 20.47 1.78
C ARG A 91 3.06 18.96 1.58
N LYS A 92 2.71 18.48 0.38
CA LYS A 92 2.48 17.05 0.12
C LYS A 92 3.76 16.24 0.35
N ILE A 93 3.62 15.16 1.10
CA ILE A 93 4.62 14.10 1.25
C ILE A 93 4.14 12.89 0.43
N THR A 94 5.04 12.24 -0.29
CA THR A 94 4.70 11.07 -1.13
C THR A 94 5.30 9.80 -0.54
N ASN A 95 4.48 8.75 -0.37
CA ASN A 95 4.97 7.43 0.01
C ASN A 95 5.72 6.83 -1.21
N PRO A 96 7.02 6.50 -1.11
CA PRO A 96 7.74 5.84 -2.21
C PRO A 96 7.10 4.50 -2.61
N ASP A 97 6.52 3.77 -1.67
CA ASP A 97 5.93 2.44 -1.89
C ASP A 97 4.57 2.53 -2.59
N ALA A 98 3.80 3.60 -2.32
CA ALA A 98 2.52 3.91 -2.95
C ALA A 98 2.44 5.39 -3.43
N PRO A 99 3.09 5.74 -4.55
CA PRO A 99 3.25 7.14 -4.95
C PRO A 99 2.01 7.76 -5.60
N ARG A 100 1.09 6.92 -6.10
CA ARG A 100 -0.12 7.34 -6.82
C ARG A 100 -1.30 7.43 -5.86
N MET A 101 -2.10 8.47 -6.02
CA MET A 101 -3.37 8.64 -5.32
C MET A 101 -4.52 8.17 -6.21
N ASP A 102 -4.55 6.87 -6.52
CA ASP A 102 -5.48 6.25 -7.48
C ASP A 102 -6.33 5.12 -6.87
N SER A 103 -6.44 5.12 -5.53
CA SER A 103 -7.24 4.15 -4.79
C SER A 103 -7.90 4.84 -3.59
N ALA A 104 -9.22 4.70 -3.49
CA ALA A 104 -10.02 5.33 -2.44
C ALA A 104 -10.74 4.28 -1.60
N ILE A 105 -11.02 4.62 -0.35
CA ILE A 105 -11.84 3.82 0.56
C ILE A 105 -13.08 4.62 0.94
N ARG A 106 -14.21 3.94 1.07
CA ARG A 106 -15.48 4.55 1.48
C ARG A 106 -15.63 4.45 2.99
N LEU A 107 -15.65 5.58 3.67
CA LEU A 107 -15.64 5.64 5.14
C LEU A 107 -16.75 6.52 5.68
N SER A 108 -17.36 6.09 6.76
CA SER A 108 -18.13 6.96 7.65
C SER A 108 -17.18 7.94 8.35
N VAL A 109 -17.59 9.20 8.48
CA VAL A 109 -16.77 10.26 9.10
C VAL A 109 -17.52 10.87 10.26
N GLY A 110 -17.21 10.43 11.48
CA GLY A 110 -18.07 10.63 12.64
C GLY A 110 -19.48 10.11 12.37
N ASP A 111 -20.51 10.90 12.66
CA ASP A 111 -21.92 10.54 12.45
C ASP A 111 -22.45 10.89 11.04
N ARG A 112 -21.56 11.24 10.11
CA ARG A 112 -21.95 11.67 8.74
C ARG A 112 -22.09 10.48 7.80
N SER A 113 -22.79 10.72 6.69
CA SER A 113 -22.89 9.75 5.60
C SER A 113 -21.51 9.38 5.05
N PRO A 114 -21.31 8.13 4.58
CA PRO A 114 -20.00 7.71 4.10
C PRO A 114 -19.56 8.50 2.86
N VAL A 115 -18.28 8.84 2.83
CA VAL A 115 -17.62 9.53 1.72
C VAL A 115 -16.45 8.71 1.21
N TRP A 116 -16.07 8.93 -0.04
CA TRP A 116 -14.86 8.35 -0.60
C TRP A 116 -13.67 9.23 -0.26
N VAL A 117 -12.65 8.64 0.35
CA VAL A 117 -11.43 9.32 0.72
C VAL A 117 -10.20 8.59 0.21
N VAL A 118 -9.14 9.36 -0.02
CA VAL A 118 -7.79 8.84 -0.27
C VAL A 118 -6.86 9.27 0.86
N PRO A 119 -5.88 8.46 1.25
CA PRO A 119 -4.86 8.89 2.20
C PRO A 119 -4.03 10.03 1.58
N PHE A 120 -3.80 11.06 2.37
CA PHE A 120 -3.04 12.26 1.98
C PHE A 120 -2.06 12.59 3.09
N MET A 121 -0.75 12.49 2.79
CA MET A 121 0.28 12.87 3.74
C MET A 121 0.79 14.26 3.43
N GLN A 122 1.01 15.04 4.49
CA GLN A 122 1.59 16.36 4.37
C GLN A 122 2.58 16.65 5.49
N SER A 123 3.41 17.68 5.30
CA SER A 123 4.26 18.18 6.36
C SER A 123 3.49 19.06 7.34
N LYS A 124 3.66 18.75 8.63
CA LYS A 124 3.21 19.59 9.76
C LYS A 124 3.85 20.97 9.74
N ILE A 125 5.09 21.04 9.28
CA ILE A 125 5.92 22.24 9.30
C ILE A 125 5.96 22.88 7.90
N SER A 126 6.01 24.21 7.85
CA SER A 126 6.20 24.96 6.59
C SER A 126 7.66 25.05 6.18
N ALA A 127 8.59 24.88 7.11
CA ALA A 127 10.03 24.96 6.88
C ALA A 127 10.76 24.11 7.94
N ILE A 128 11.90 23.54 7.56
CA ILE A 128 12.83 22.90 8.49
C ILE A 128 13.46 24.01 9.33
N GLY A 129 13.24 23.99 10.65
CA GLY A 129 13.86 24.92 11.58
C GLY A 129 15.35 24.62 11.79
N ASN A 130 15.99 25.37 12.69
CA ASN A 130 17.41 25.16 13.02
C ASN A 130 17.65 23.83 13.76
N GLU A 131 16.62 23.29 14.41
CA GLU A 131 16.67 21.97 15.05
C GLU A 131 16.07 20.91 14.11
N PRO A 132 16.82 19.85 13.77
CA PRO A 132 16.29 18.78 12.96
C PRO A 132 15.19 18.03 13.72
N PRO A 133 14.12 17.59 13.05
CA PRO A 133 13.08 16.82 13.70
C PRO A 133 13.61 15.49 14.22
N LEU A 134 13.02 15.00 15.32
CA LEU A 134 13.40 13.74 15.95
C LEU A 134 13.29 12.54 14.99
N SER A 135 12.31 12.59 14.08
CA SER A 135 12.15 11.61 13.00
C SER A 135 11.32 12.17 11.86
N PHE A 136 11.38 11.52 10.69
CA PHE A 136 10.47 11.79 9.57
C PHE A 136 8.98 11.73 10.00
N LEU A 137 8.62 10.73 10.80
CA LEU A 137 7.24 10.55 11.27
C LEU A 137 6.75 11.69 12.17
N SER A 138 7.65 12.36 12.90
CA SER A 138 7.25 13.48 13.78
C SER A 138 6.79 14.72 13.02
N VAL A 139 7.18 14.88 11.75
CA VAL A 139 6.83 16.05 10.91
C VAL A 139 5.80 15.71 9.83
N MET A 140 5.30 14.48 9.82
CA MET A 140 4.30 14.01 8.88
C MET A 140 2.92 13.99 9.55
N ASP A 141 1.93 14.53 8.87
CA ASP A 141 0.50 14.29 9.11
C ASP A 141 -0.04 13.30 8.10
N LEU A 142 -0.89 12.39 8.58
CA LEU A 142 -1.73 11.54 7.74
C LEU A 142 -3.19 12.01 7.85
N LEU A 143 -3.68 12.53 6.73
CA LEU A 143 -5.05 13.01 6.55
C LEU A 143 -5.76 12.15 5.49
N TRP A 144 -7.07 12.34 5.38
CA TRP A 144 -7.93 11.63 4.45
C TRP A 144 -8.68 12.64 3.59
N LEU A 145 -8.25 12.78 2.33
CA LEU A 145 -8.81 13.75 1.38
C LEU A 145 -10.10 13.20 0.78
N GLU A 146 -11.19 13.94 0.92
CA GLU A 146 -12.48 13.61 0.30
C GLU A 146 -12.43 13.80 -1.21
N VAL A 147 -12.77 12.74 -1.97
CA VAL A 147 -12.68 12.70 -3.44
C VAL A 147 -14.00 12.35 -4.13
N GLY A 148 -15.06 12.10 -3.36
CA GLY A 148 -16.38 11.79 -3.90
C GLY A 148 -17.38 11.32 -2.85
N ARG A 149 -18.63 11.17 -3.29
CA ARG A 149 -19.77 10.72 -2.48
C ARG A 149 -20.61 9.70 -3.26
N GLY A 150 -21.50 9.00 -2.57
CA GLY A 150 -22.34 7.95 -3.14
C GLY A 150 -21.84 6.55 -2.82
N ASP A 151 -22.55 5.53 -3.28
CA ASP A 151 -22.28 4.12 -2.92
C ASP A 151 -21.22 3.46 -3.81
N ALA A 152 -21.13 3.86 -5.08
CA ALA A 152 -20.14 3.34 -6.03
C ALA A 152 -18.83 4.13 -5.98
N PRO A 153 -17.68 3.51 -6.30
CA PRO A 153 -16.41 4.22 -6.46
C PRO A 153 -16.53 5.36 -7.49
N PRO A 154 -15.93 6.54 -7.23
CA PRO A 154 -16.00 7.65 -8.17
C PRO A 154 -15.35 7.32 -9.52
N THR A 155 -16.10 7.49 -10.61
CA THR A 155 -15.55 7.42 -11.99
C THR A 155 -14.79 8.69 -12.38
N ARG A 156 -14.90 9.74 -11.57
CA ARG A 156 -14.09 10.96 -11.58
C ARG A 156 -13.88 11.42 -10.13
N THR A 157 -12.66 11.79 -9.78
CA THR A 157 -12.37 12.39 -8.48
C THR A 157 -12.77 13.86 -8.50
N VAL A 158 -13.55 14.27 -7.50
CA VAL A 158 -14.05 15.64 -7.34
C VAL A 158 -13.75 16.08 -5.93
N LEU A 159 -12.97 17.15 -5.81
CA LEU A 159 -12.69 17.79 -4.54
C LEU A 159 -13.71 18.91 -4.30
N SER A 160 -14.11 19.10 -3.05
CA SER A 160 -14.78 20.34 -2.64
C SER A 160 -13.85 21.55 -2.82
N ASP A 161 -14.44 22.74 -2.87
CA ASP A 161 -13.71 24.01 -2.84
C ASP A 161 -14.18 24.83 -1.61
N PRO A 162 -13.35 24.94 -0.54
CA PRO A 162 -12.01 24.37 -0.41
C PRO A 162 -12.02 22.83 -0.24
N PRO A 163 -10.89 22.13 -0.51
CA PRO A 163 -10.78 20.69 -0.29
C PRO A 163 -11.03 20.29 1.16
N VAL A 164 -11.73 19.17 1.37
CA VAL A 164 -12.02 18.64 2.70
C VAL A 164 -11.02 17.54 3.04
N LEU A 165 -10.29 17.75 4.13
CA LEU A 165 -9.37 16.79 4.72
C LEU A 165 -9.93 16.36 6.08
N HIS A 166 -9.94 15.05 6.32
CA HIS A 166 -10.34 14.48 7.60
C HIS A 166 -9.12 13.96 8.34
N GLU A 167 -9.07 14.21 9.64
CA GLU A 167 -8.08 13.63 10.54
C GLU A 167 -8.31 12.12 10.65
N THR A 168 -7.24 11.37 10.91
CA THR A 168 -7.34 9.91 11.05
C THR A 168 -8.34 9.50 12.14
N ASP A 169 -8.40 10.22 13.26
CA ASP A 169 -9.35 9.95 14.35
C ASP A 169 -10.82 10.08 13.91
N GLN A 170 -11.12 10.98 12.96
CA GLN A 170 -12.48 11.19 12.46
C GLN A 170 -12.97 10.04 11.58
N VAL A 171 -12.06 9.29 10.97
CA VAL A 171 -12.36 8.18 10.06
C VAL A 171 -11.98 6.81 10.64
N LEU A 172 -11.36 6.79 11.82
CA LEU A 172 -10.76 5.59 12.42
C LEU A 172 -11.75 4.45 12.59
N VAL A 173 -12.98 4.74 13.04
CA VAL A 173 -14.02 3.72 13.22
C VAL A 173 -14.33 3.05 11.88
N GLY A 174 -14.63 3.83 10.84
CA GLY A 174 -14.91 3.31 9.50
C GLY A 174 -13.71 2.58 8.88
N LEU A 175 -12.48 3.01 9.20
CA LEU A 175 -11.26 2.30 8.78
C LEU A 175 -11.21 0.93 9.44
N LEU A 176 -11.32 0.86 10.77
CA LEU A 176 -11.15 -0.38 11.52
C LEU A 176 -12.20 -1.45 11.19
N GLU A 177 -13.38 -1.03 10.73
CA GLU A 177 -14.41 -1.93 10.18
C GLU A 177 -13.94 -2.65 8.90
N GLN A 178 -13.02 -2.06 8.15
CA GLN A 178 -12.60 -2.53 6.82
C GLN A 178 -11.13 -2.96 6.73
N VAL A 179 -10.22 -2.44 7.55
CA VAL A 179 -8.78 -2.77 7.52
C VAL A 179 -8.41 -3.81 8.59
N TRP A 180 -9.37 -4.15 9.47
CA TRP A 180 -9.24 -5.03 10.64
C TRP A 180 -8.04 -4.68 11.55
N ARG A 181 -7.51 -5.65 12.32
CA ARG A 181 -6.65 -5.40 13.49
C ARG A 181 -5.24 -5.99 13.41
N ASN A 182 -4.78 -6.40 12.24
CA ASN A 182 -3.46 -7.05 12.09
C ASN A 182 -2.29 -6.07 12.14
N THR A 183 -2.48 -4.79 11.80
CA THR A 183 -1.40 -3.80 11.79
C THR A 183 -1.88 -2.45 12.34
N LYS A 184 -0.94 -1.72 12.95
CA LYS A 184 -1.14 -0.33 13.38
C LYS A 184 -0.68 0.68 12.32
N TYR A 185 -0.04 0.22 11.25
CA TYR A 185 0.48 1.06 10.18
C TYR A 185 -0.58 1.30 9.11
N ILE A 186 -1.64 2.03 9.49
CA ILE A 186 -2.83 2.29 8.66
C ILE A 186 -2.62 3.58 7.85
N VAL A 187 -1.57 3.59 7.01
CA VAL A 187 -1.21 4.76 6.18
C VAL A 187 -1.80 4.68 4.79
N HIS A 188 -1.76 3.50 4.17
CA HIS A 188 -2.24 3.22 2.82
C HIS A 188 -2.62 1.75 2.70
N ALA A 189 -3.51 1.37 1.77
CA ALA A 189 -3.84 -0.03 1.50
C ALA A 189 -2.58 -0.88 1.25
N GLU A 190 -1.63 -0.31 0.52
CA GLU A 190 -0.30 -0.86 0.24
C GLU A 190 0.42 -1.33 1.52
N GLU A 191 0.56 -0.44 2.50
CA GLU A 191 1.26 -0.74 3.76
C GLU A 191 0.50 -1.73 4.64
N ILE A 192 -0.83 -1.60 4.66
CA ILE A 192 -1.71 -2.50 5.40
C ILE A 192 -1.53 -3.93 4.86
N LEU A 193 -1.58 -4.10 3.55
CA LEU A 193 -1.51 -5.40 2.90
C LEU A 193 -0.08 -5.96 2.87
N ALA A 194 0.95 -5.13 2.73
CA ALA A 194 2.34 -5.55 2.86
C ALA A 194 2.63 -6.10 4.28
N SER A 195 2.11 -5.42 5.31
CA SER A 195 2.18 -5.90 6.71
C SER A 195 1.46 -7.24 6.88
N ASN A 196 0.26 -7.37 6.32
CA ASN A 196 -0.51 -8.62 6.37
C ASN A 196 0.17 -9.74 5.58
N PHE A 197 0.82 -9.43 4.45
CA PHE A 197 1.54 -10.40 3.65
C PHE A 197 2.72 -10.99 4.42
N ALA A 198 3.52 -10.13 5.06
CA ALA A 198 4.62 -10.58 5.92
C ALA A 198 4.10 -11.43 7.09
N GLN A 199 3.05 -10.99 7.79
CA GLN A 199 2.44 -11.76 8.88
C GLN A 199 1.90 -13.11 8.41
N MET A 200 1.26 -13.17 7.24
CA MET A 200 0.73 -14.41 6.68
C MET A 200 1.78 -15.50 6.46
N LEU A 201 3.05 -15.12 6.29
CA LEU A 201 4.18 -16.05 6.12
C LEU A 201 4.81 -16.49 7.45
N PHE A 202 4.80 -15.63 8.47
CA PHE A 202 5.62 -15.83 9.68
C PHE A 202 4.83 -15.85 10.99
N VAL A 203 3.54 -15.50 10.97
CA VAL A 203 2.65 -15.48 12.15
C VAL A 203 1.55 -16.52 11.98
N ALA A 204 1.50 -17.47 12.89
CA ALA A 204 0.51 -18.56 12.86
C ALA A 204 -0.92 -18.07 13.11
N GLU A 205 -1.10 -17.20 14.11
CA GLU A 205 -2.43 -16.76 14.58
C GLU A 205 -2.51 -15.23 14.64
N PRO A 206 -2.78 -14.56 13.51
CA PRO A 206 -2.99 -13.11 13.48
C PRO A 206 -4.33 -12.73 14.12
N PRO A 207 -4.50 -11.49 14.63
CA PRO A 207 -5.78 -11.01 15.19
C PRO A 207 -6.99 -11.09 14.23
N SER A 208 -6.74 -11.06 12.91
CA SER A 208 -7.75 -11.03 11.85
C SER A 208 -7.34 -11.99 10.73
N PRO A 209 -7.48 -13.32 10.94
CA PRO A 209 -6.99 -14.34 10.01
C PRO A 209 -7.77 -14.35 8.67
N ALA A 210 -8.97 -13.78 8.64
CA ALA A 210 -9.77 -13.69 7.42
C ALA A 210 -9.08 -12.90 6.30
N ILE A 211 -8.28 -11.87 6.63
CA ILE A 211 -7.49 -11.14 5.62
C ILE A 211 -6.51 -12.10 4.94
N HIS A 212 -5.77 -12.89 5.72
CA HIS A 212 -4.78 -13.83 5.19
C HIS A 212 -5.45 -14.87 4.29
N THR A 213 -6.64 -15.37 4.67
CA THR A 213 -7.42 -16.29 3.81
C THR A 213 -7.79 -15.64 2.48
N ARG A 214 -8.28 -14.39 2.49
CA ARG A 214 -8.64 -13.66 1.26
C ARG A 214 -7.41 -13.39 0.38
N MET A 215 -6.27 -13.01 0.97
CA MET A 215 -5.01 -12.84 0.23
C MET A 215 -4.58 -14.14 -0.45
N ARG A 216 -4.65 -15.28 0.26
CA ARG A 216 -4.38 -16.60 -0.32
C ARG A 216 -5.29 -16.92 -1.50
N THR A 217 -6.56 -16.52 -1.45
CA THR A 217 -7.48 -16.67 -2.59
C THR A 217 -7.02 -15.87 -3.79
N VAL A 218 -6.73 -14.56 -3.63
CA VAL A 218 -6.25 -13.70 -4.74
C VAL A 218 -4.95 -14.26 -5.35
N MET A 219 -4.00 -14.74 -4.54
CA MET A 219 -2.76 -15.35 -5.04
C MET A 219 -2.99 -16.68 -5.77
N LYS A 220 -3.99 -17.48 -5.38
CA LYS A 220 -4.34 -18.72 -6.09
C LYS A 220 -4.99 -18.44 -7.44
N GLU A 221 -5.91 -17.47 -7.48
CA GLU A 221 -6.56 -17.04 -8.72
C GLU A 221 -5.55 -16.45 -9.71
N TYR A 222 -4.61 -15.63 -9.21
CA TYR A 222 -3.52 -15.11 -10.04
C TYR A 222 -2.68 -16.24 -10.64
N ALA A 223 -2.25 -17.21 -9.83
CA ALA A 223 -1.47 -18.35 -10.31
C ALA A 223 -2.25 -19.17 -11.36
N ALA A 224 -3.55 -19.36 -11.18
CA ALA A 224 -4.39 -20.07 -12.14
C ALA A 224 -4.46 -19.34 -13.50
N ARG A 225 -4.59 -18.00 -13.48
CA ARG A 225 -4.56 -17.18 -14.71
C ARG A 225 -3.21 -17.24 -15.41
N ALA A 226 -2.12 -17.08 -14.66
CA ALA A 226 -0.77 -17.13 -15.21
C ALA A 226 -0.46 -18.47 -15.91
N VAL A 227 -0.98 -19.59 -15.41
CA VAL A 227 -0.86 -20.89 -16.08
C VAL A 227 -1.65 -20.93 -17.39
N MET A 228 -2.87 -20.38 -17.40
CA MET A 228 -3.71 -20.34 -18.61
C MET A 228 -3.12 -19.45 -19.71
N ASP A 229 -2.46 -18.34 -19.35
CA ASP A 229 -1.80 -17.43 -20.29
C ASP A 229 -0.54 -18.04 -20.95
N VAL A 230 0.03 -19.11 -20.37
CA VAL A 230 1.16 -19.87 -20.94
C VAL A 230 0.68 -21.00 -21.85
N LEU A 231 -0.59 -21.40 -21.76
CA LEU A 231 -1.17 -22.49 -22.56
C LEU A 231 -1.66 -22.14 -24.00
N PRO A 232 -1.70 -20.88 -24.51
CA PRO A 232 -2.14 -20.65 -25.87
C PRO A 232 -0.98 -20.90 -26.84
N ASN A 233 -0.69 -22.18 -27.13
CA ASN A 233 0.00 -22.63 -28.36
C ASN A 233 0.02 -24.16 -28.60
N ILE A 234 -0.63 -24.99 -27.78
CA ILE A 234 -0.54 -26.46 -27.94
C ILE A 234 -1.60 -27.02 -28.92
N TRP A 235 -2.60 -26.24 -29.34
CA TRP A 235 -3.77 -26.75 -30.09
C TRP A 235 -3.97 -26.22 -31.52
N HIS A 236 -2.98 -25.58 -32.14
CA HIS A 236 -3.06 -25.19 -33.58
C HIS A 236 -2.31 -26.15 -34.53
N GLY A 237 -1.88 -27.33 -34.06
CA GLY A 237 -1.01 -28.24 -34.82
C GLY A 237 -1.64 -29.55 -35.32
N VAL A 238 -2.92 -29.84 -35.08
CA VAL A 238 -3.56 -31.05 -35.63
C VAL A 238 -4.47 -30.66 -36.78
N GLY A 239 -3.83 -30.30 -37.90
CA GLY A 239 -4.48 -30.22 -39.19
C GLY A 239 -4.96 -31.61 -39.60
N VAL A 240 -6.26 -31.71 -39.83
CA VAL A 240 -6.90 -32.82 -40.52
C VAL A 240 -6.30 -32.88 -41.93
N SER A 241 -5.62 -33.98 -42.24
CA SER A 241 -5.34 -34.43 -43.61
C SER A 241 -6.27 -35.59 -43.93
#